data_AF-A0A857JEU1-F1
#
_entry.id   AF-A0A857JEU1-F1
#
_cell.length_a   1.000
_cell.length_b   1.000
_cell.length_c   1.000
_cell.angle_alpha   90.00
_cell.angle_beta   90.00
_cell.angle_gamma   90.00
#
_symmetry.space_group_name_H-M   'P 1'
#
loop_
_entity.id
_entity.type
_entity.pdbx_description
1 polymer ?
#
loop_
_entity_poly.entity_id
_entity_poly.type
_entity_poly.pdbx_seq_one_letter_code
_entity_poly.pdbx_strand_id
1 'polypeptide(L)'
;MKKISNITSVFILFPLLMLVSFYSDAQPAIDEIAPVLLDDLDQERGMGGVVDVTNNTHLEAILTDNYNANSITGNNSIDRGSFNDASGVFSIIQNTGNNVIIQESTIITVTIAPN
;
A
#
# COMPACT_ATOMS: atom_id res chain seq x y z
N MET A 1 -34.19 65.66 34.65
CA MET A 1 -33.51 65.44 33.35
C MET A 1 -33.07 63.98 33.27
N LYS A 2 -33.92 63.07 32.76
CA LYS A 2 -33.69 61.61 32.81
C LYS A 2 -34.20 60.87 31.55
N LYS A 3 -34.17 61.54 30.39
CA LYS A 3 -34.68 61.00 29.11
C LYS A 3 -33.59 60.69 28.06
N ILE A 4 -32.31 60.95 28.35
CA ILE A 4 -31.23 60.84 27.35
C ILE A 4 -30.57 59.44 27.36
N SER A 5 -30.60 58.70 28.48
CA SER A 5 -29.95 57.38 28.62
C SER A 5 -30.62 56.25 27.81
N ASN A 6 -31.95 56.30 27.63
CA ASN A 6 -32.67 55.22 26.95
C ASN A 6 -32.42 55.19 25.43
N ILE A 7 -32.11 56.35 24.82
CA ILE A 7 -31.83 56.44 23.39
C ILE A 7 -30.44 55.89 23.08
N THR A 8 -29.45 56.14 23.94
CA THR A 8 -28.08 55.61 23.78
C THR A 8 -28.01 54.09 23.90
N SER A 9 -28.83 53.47 24.77
CA SER A 9 -28.88 52.00 24.89
C SER A 9 -29.44 51.32 23.63
N VAL A 10 -30.48 51.92 23.01
CA VAL A 10 -31.08 51.40 21.77
C VAL A 10 -30.10 51.49 20.59
N PHE A 11 -29.30 52.57 20.50
CA PHE A 11 -28.30 52.73 19.45
C PHE A 11 -27.10 51.76 19.56
N ILE A 12 -26.85 51.19 20.75
CA ILE A 12 -25.77 50.21 20.97
C ILE A 12 -26.31 48.78 20.84
N LEU A 13 -27.53 48.53 21.29
CA LEU A 13 -28.13 47.19 21.28
C LEU A 13 -28.57 46.76 19.87
N PHE A 14 -29.01 47.70 19.03
CA PHE A 14 -29.44 47.42 17.64
C PHE A 14 -28.31 46.91 16.73
N PRO A 15 -27.11 47.52 16.68
CA PRO A 15 -25.99 46.98 15.89
C PRO A 15 -25.45 45.67 16.46
N LEU A 16 -25.52 45.49 17.80
CA LEU A 16 -25.12 44.23 18.43
C LEU A 16 -26.06 43.09 18.06
N LEU A 17 -27.38 43.33 18.02
CA LEU A 17 -28.38 42.32 17.63
C LEU A 17 -28.30 41.96 16.13
N MET A 18 -27.93 42.91 15.28
CA MET A 18 -27.65 42.66 13.86
C MET A 18 -26.39 41.80 13.66
N LEU A 19 -25.36 41.97 14.49
CA LEU A 19 -24.13 41.15 14.43
C LEU A 19 -24.36 39.68 14.79
N VAL A 20 -25.31 39.36 15.67
CA VAL A 20 -25.62 37.96 16.04
C VAL A 20 -26.45 37.24 14.96
N SER A 21 -27.15 37.99 14.10
CA SER A 21 -28.08 37.43 13.11
C SER A 21 -27.39 36.78 11.90
N PHE A 22 -26.06 36.76 11.84
CA PHE A 22 -25.30 36.25 10.69
C PHE A 22 -24.54 34.94 10.94
N TYR A 23 -24.69 34.29 12.10
CA TYR A 23 -24.11 32.97 12.33
C TYR A 23 -25.21 31.91 12.35
N SER A 24 -25.61 31.47 11.15
CA SER A 24 -26.26 30.18 10.94
C SER A 24 -25.49 29.45 9.86
N ASP A 25 -24.40 28.80 10.25
CA ASP A 25 -23.85 27.71 9.43
C ASP A 25 -24.78 26.52 9.64
N ALA A 26 -25.78 26.40 8.76
CA ALA A 26 -26.66 25.24 8.73
C ALA A 26 -25.79 24.01 8.39
N GLN A 27 -25.67 23.08 9.35
CA GLN A 27 -25.10 21.77 9.06
C GLN A 27 -26.01 21.09 8.02
N PRO A 28 -25.51 20.71 6.83
CA PRO A 28 -26.37 20.16 5.79
C PRO A 28 -27.05 18.89 6.30
N ALA A 29 -28.34 18.75 6.00
CA ALA A 29 -29.06 17.51 6.23
C ALA A 29 -28.42 16.39 5.40
N ILE A 30 -28.51 15.13 5.83
CA ILE A 30 -27.89 13.99 5.11
C ILE A 30 -28.40 13.91 3.65
N ASP A 31 -29.61 14.40 3.37
CA ASP A 31 -30.18 14.48 2.03
C ASP A 31 -29.61 15.62 1.14
N GLU A 32 -28.88 16.57 1.73
CA GLU A 32 -28.25 17.70 1.03
C GLU A 32 -26.76 17.44 0.71
N ILE A 33 -26.23 16.30 1.17
CA ILE A 33 -24.89 15.85 0.79
C ILE A 33 -24.98 15.32 -0.64
N ALA A 34 -24.48 16.11 -1.59
CA ALA A 34 -24.37 15.67 -2.97
C ALA A 34 -23.56 14.36 -3.05
N PRO A 35 -24.03 13.34 -3.79
CA PRO A 35 -23.28 12.11 -3.95
C PRO A 35 -21.93 12.42 -4.60
N VAL A 36 -20.87 11.87 -4.02
CA VAL A 36 -19.51 11.98 -4.57
C VAL A 36 -19.50 11.44 -6.00
N LEU A 37 -18.93 12.21 -6.94
CA LEU A 37 -18.84 11.80 -8.33
C LEU A 37 -17.93 10.58 -8.45
N LEU A 38 -18.23 9.71 -9.42
CA LEU A 38 -17.40 8.52 -9.65
C LEU A 38 -15.96 8.90 -10.02
N ASP A 39 -15.78 10.00 -10.77
CA ASP A 39 -14.48 10.56 -11.13
C ASP A 39 -13.69 11.08 -9.91
N ASP A 40 -14.39 11.59 -8.89
CA ASP A 40 -13.76 12.03 -7.63
C ASP A 40 -13.38 10.81 -6.77
N LEU A 41 -14.24 9.79 -6.74
CA LEU A 41 -13.95 8.53 -6.05
C LEU A 41 -12.79 7.78 -6.70
N ASP A 42 -12.66 7.81 -8.03
CA ASP A 42 -11.58 7.15 -8.76
C ASP A 42 -10.22 7.85 -8.54
N GLN A 43 -10.21 9.18 -8.36
CA GLN A 43 -9.01 9.92 -7.94
C GLN A 43 -8.58 9.60 -6.50
N GLU A 44 -9.53 9.35 -5.60
CA GLU A 44 -9.25 9.01 -4.20
C GLU A 44 -8.93 7.50 -4.00
N ARG A 45 -9.25 6.66 -4.99
CA ARG A 45 -9.02 5.21 -5.00
C ARG A 45 -7.57 4.80 -5.25
N GLY A 46 -6.63 5.61 -4.78
CA GLY A 46 -5.39 5.08 -4.27
C GLY A 46 -4.30 6.12 -4.19
N MET A 47 -4.53 7.00 -3.21
CA MET A 47 -3.49 7.53 -2.34
C MET A 47 -2.80 6.39 -1.55
N GLY A 48 -2.34 5.35 -2.24
CA GLY A 48 -1.51 4.30 -1.69
C GLY A 48 -0.21 4.95 -1.23
N GLY A 49 -0.05 5.08 0.08
CA GLY A 49 1.11 5.68 0.71
C GLY A 49 2.41 5.03 0.23
N VAL A 50 3.52 5.75 0.46
CA VAL A 50 4.88 5.26 0.21
C VAL A 50 5.00 3.81 0.68
N VAL A 51 5.04 2.87 -0.27
CA VAL A 51 5.32 1.48 0.03
C VAL A 51 6.83 1.33 0.01
N ASP A 52 7.45 1.54 1.17
CA ASP A 52 8.85 1.18 1.37
C ASP A 52 8.94 -0.35 1.44
N VAL A 53 9.15 -0.98 0.28
CA VAL A 53 9.42 -2.42 0.22
C VAL A 53 10.93 -2.63 0.25
N THR A 54 11.45 -2.94 1.43
CA THR A 54 12.81 -3.46 1.55
C THR A 54 12.80 -4.98 1.53
N ASN A 55 13.40 -5.56 0.50
CA ASN A 55 13.59 -7.00 0.36
C ASN A 55 15.06 -7.34 0.64
N ASN A 56 15.30 -8.25 1.57
CA ASN A 56 16.65 -8.73 1.84
C ASN A 56 16.68 -10.26 1.86
N THR A 57 17.64 -10.84 1.15
CA THR A 57 17.95 -12.28 1.21
C THR A 57 19.36 -12.44 1.72
N HIS A 58 19.53 -13.23 2.78
CA HIS A 58 20.84 -13.64 3.25
C HIS A 58 20.92 -15.16 3.14
N LEU A 59 21.84 -15.64 2.31
CA LEU A 59 22.11 -17.05 2.09
C LEU A 59 23.57 -17.29 2.45
N GLU A 60 23.80 -18.08 3.49
CA GLU A 60 25.13 -18.51 3.90
C GLU A 60 25.15 -20.03 3.97
N ALA A 61 26.21 -20.61 3.41
CA ALA A 61 26.45 -22.03 3.54
C ALA A 61 27.95 -22.32 3.53
N ILE A 62 28.33 -23.28 4.37
CA ILE A 62 29.68 -23.78 4.49
C ILE A 62 29.64 -25.25 4.08
N LEU A 63 30.48 -25.60 3.10
CA LEU A 63 30.67 -26.97 2.67
C LEU A 63 32.11 -27.38 2.94
N THR A 64 32.37 -28.04 4.08
CA THR A 64 33.71 -28.44 4.50
C THR A 64 33.79 -29.93 4.81
N ASP A 65 35.02 -30.45 4.88
CA ASP A 65 35.33 -31.85 5.23
C ASP A 65 34.69 -32.90 4.32
N ASN A 66 34.48 -32.54 3.05
CA ASN A 66 33.90 -33.44 2.08
C ASN A 66 34.93 -34.44 1.56
N TYR A 67 34.59 -35.71 1.65
CA TYR A 67 35.39 -36.79 1.08
C TYR A 67 34.50 -37.72 0.27
N ASN A 68 34.82 -37.91 -1.01
CA ASN A 68 34.15 -38.87 -1.87
C ASN A 68 35.17 -39.85 -2.46
N ALA A 69 34.92 -41.14 -2.23
CA ALA A 69 35.63 -42.23 -2.89
C ALA A 69 34.61 -43.15 -3.59
N ASN A 70 34.97 -43.69 -4.75
CA ASN A 70 34.13 -44.60 -5.54
C ASN A 70 32.74 -44.04 -5.91
N SER A 71 32.63 -42.72 -6.10
CA SER A 71 31.34 -42.13 -6.41
C SER A 71 30.99 -42.25 -7.89
N ILE A 72 29.76 -42.70 -8.14
CA ILE A 72 29.13 -42.73 -9.46
C ILE A 72 27.99 -41.71 -9.41
N THR A 73 28.10 -40.66 -10.22
CA THR A 73 27.07 -39.63 -10.38
C THR A 73 26.16 -39.98 -11.56
N GLY A 74 24.91 -39.53 -11.49
CA GLY A 74 23.91 -39.76 -12.53
C GLY A 74 23.79 -38.62 -13.53
N ASN A 75 22.76 -38.70 -14.38
CA ASN A 75 22.39 -37.60 -15.28
C ASN A 75 21.27 -36.77 -14.68
N ASN A 76 21.40 -35.47 -14.86
CA ASN A 76 20.34 -34.49 -14.69
C ASN A 76 19.61 -34.44 -16.03
N SER A 77 18.44 -35.05 -16.13
CA SER A 77 17.67 -35.05 -17.38
C SER A 77 16.35 -34.33 -17.20
N ILE A 78 16.24 -33.23 -17.94
CA ILE A 78 15.01 -32.50 -18.24
C ILE A 78 14.81 -32.73 -19.73
N ASP A 79 13.68 -33.30 -20.11
CA ASP A 79 13.41 -33.72 -21.50
C ASP A 79 12.28 -32.87 -22.11
N ARG A 80 11.98 -33.13 -23.38
CA ARG A 80 10.93 -32.47 -24.15
C ARG A 80 9.61 -32.55 -23.41
N GLY A 81 9.09 -31.39 -23.07
CA GLY A 81 7.80 -31.25 -22.40
C GLY A 81 7.85 -31.13 -20.89
N SER A 82 9.04 -31.18 -20.26
CA SER A 82 9.16 -30.99 -18.80
C SER A 82 8.57 -29.67 -18.30
N PHE A 83 8.48 -28.65 -19.16
CA PHE A 83 7.89 -27.34 -18.83
C PHE A 83 6.90 -26.84 -19.90
N ASN A 84 6.30 -27.75 -20.67
CA ASN A 84 5.18 -27.35 -21.51
C ASN A 84 4.07 -26.77 -20.62
N ASP A 85 3.50 -25.64 -21.02
CA ASP A 85 2.46 -24.91 -20.28
C ASP A 85 2.89 -24.40 -18.89
N ALA A 86 4.18 -24.40 -18.57
CA ALA A 86 4.67 -23.80 -17.34
C ALA A 86 4.44 -22.28 -17.39
N SER A 87 3.79 -21.75 -16.37
CA SER A 87 3.48 -20.32 -16.23
C SER A 87 3.67 -19.87 -14.79
N GLY A 88 3.85 -18.57 -14.60
CA GLY A 88 4.23 -18.01 -13.30
C GLY A 88 5.74 -18.13 -13.05
N VAL A 89 6.13 -18.20 -11.78
CA VAL A 89 7.54 -18.23 -11.37
C VAL A 89 7.89 -19.61 -10.86
N PHE A 90 8.90 -20.23 -11.46
CA PHE A 90 9.42 -21.52 -11.07
C PHE A 90 10.94 -21.52 -11.16
N SER A 91 11.57 -22.31 -10.29
CA SER A 91 13.02 -22.50 -10.24
C SER A 91 13.31 -23.99 -10.35
N ILE A 92 14.23 -24.36 -11.23
CA ILE A 92 14.59 -25.75 -11.47
C ILE A 92 16.07 -25.91 -11.21
N ILE A 93 16.39 -26.80 -10.27
CA ILE A 93 17.77 -27.07 -9.90
C ILE A 93 17.99 -28.57 -10.02
N GLN A 94 19.02 -28.90 -10.79
CA GLN A 94 19.39 -30.26 -11.12
C GLN A 94 20.84 -30.45 -10.68
N ASN A 95 21.09 -31.36 -9.75
CA ASN A 95 22.44 -31.70 -9.35
C ASN A 95 22.59 -33.20 -9.15
N THR A 96 23.48 -33.82 -9.94
CA THR A 96 23.82 -35.24 -9.80
C THR A 96 25.16 -35.46 -9.12
N GLY A 97 25.80 -34.38 -8.67
CA GLY A 97 27.10 -34.42 -8.02
C GLY A 97 27.00 -34.87 -6.57
N ASN A 98 28.17 -35.00 -5.96
CA ASN A 98 28.30 -35.13 -4.52
C ASN A 98 28.91 -33.85 -3.98
N ASN A 99 28.77 -33.62 -2.69
CA ASN A 99 29.34 -32.43 -2.05
C ASN A 99 28.80 -31.17 -2.73
N VAL A 100 27.48 -31.11 -2.84
CA VAL A 100 26.80 -29.97 -3.45
C VAL A 100 25.95 -29.28 -2.41
N ILE A 101 26.20 -27.98 -2.27
CA ILE A 101 25.27 -27.06 -1.64
C ILE A 101 24.56 -26.29 -2.74
N ILE A 102 23.24 -26.26 -2.64
CA ILE A 102 22.37 -25.41 -3.45
C ILE A 102 21.76 -24.38 -2.52
N GLN A 103 21.91 -23.11 -2.88
CA GLN A 103 21.23 -22.00 -2.23
C GLN A 103 20.45 -21.25 -3.30
N GLU A 104 19.14 -21.18 -3.14
CA GLU A 104 18.25 -20.42 -4.02
C GLU A 104 17.31 -19.58 -3.17
N SER A 105 17.07 -18.35 -3.59
CA SER A 105 16.08 -17.46 -2.98
C SER A 105 15.43 -16.65 -4.08
N THR A 106 14.11 -16.74 -4.15
CA THR A 106 13.28 -15.98 -5.08
C THR A 106 12.38 -15.06 -4.27
N ILE A 107 12.59 -13.74 -4.39
CA ILE A 107 11.68 -12.73 -3.85
C ILE A 107 10.84 -12.16 -5.00
N ILE A 108 9.51 -12.23 -4.84
CA ILE A 108 8.55 -11.60 -5.73
C ILE A 108 7.83 -10.50 -4.96
N THR A 109 7.98 -9.26 -5.43
CA THR A 109 7.24 -8.10 -4.91
C THR A 109 6.32 -7.57 -5.97
N VAL A 110 5.05 -7.47 -5.64
CA VAL A 110 4.01 -6.90 -6.50
C VAL A 110 3.43 -5.69 -5.79
N THR A 111 3.65 -4.50 -6.36
CA THR A 111 3.01 -3.26 -5.94
C THR A 111 2.02 -2.84 -7.01
N ILE A 112 0.75 -2.67 -6.62
CA ILE A 112 -0.30 -2.20 -7.50
C ILE A 112 -0.65 -0.78 -7.03
N ALA A 113 -0.38 0.20 -7.89
CA ALA A 113 -0.87 1.56 -7.73
C ALA A 113 -2.04 1.76 -8.72
N PRO A 114 -3.07 2.55 -8.35
CA PRO A 114 -4.12 2.92 -9.29
C PRO A 114 -3.57 3.92 -10.31
N ASN A 115 -4.25 3.98 -11.46
CA ASN A 115 -4.02 4.99 -12.48
C ASN A 115 -5.00 6.14 -12.30
#